data_AF-A0A815Y4E2-F1
#
_entry.id   AF-A0A815Y4E2-F1
#
_cell.length_a   1.000
_cell.length_b   1.000
_cell.length_c   1.000
_cell.angle_alpha   90.00
_cell.angle_beta   90.00
_cell.angle_gamma   90.00
#
_symmetry.space_group_name_H-M   'P 1'
#
loop_
_entity.id
_entity.type
_entity.pdbx_description
1 polymer ?
#
loop_
_entity_poly.entity_id
_entity_poly.type
_entity_poly.pdbx_seq_one_letter_code
_entity_poly.pdbx_strand_id
1 'polypeptide(L)'
;MSVSTCTKQAQCPTTHFCNNKQRICMLKYAVNSSCEHDLECDGEKCFYDICRQLCVSDNDCSLTKEYCSISKYCTAKYCGMCLRDAHCANNRCHFFHCTSTDCTTALEAINKQT
;
A
#
# COMPACT_ATOMS: atom_id res chain seq x y z
N MET A 1 -32.22 3.39 -7.83
CA MET A 1 -30.75 3.54 -7.78
C MET A 1 -30.24 3.31 -9.19
N SER A 2 -29.72 4.35 -9.86
CA SER A 2 -29.23 4.21 -11.23
C SER A 2 -27.90 3.47 -11.20
N VAL A 3 -27.87 2.25 -11.73
CA VAL A 3 -26.63 1.50 -11.93
C VAL A 3 -25.90 2.15 -13.11
N SER A 4 -24.79 2.83 -12.83
CA SER A 4 -23.97 3.45 -13.88
C SER A 4 -23.21 2.36 -14.61
N THR A 5 -23.66 2.02 -15.81
CA THR A 5 -22.96 1.07 -16.70
C THR A 5 -21.73 1.72 -17.33
N CYS A 6 -20.68 0.94 -17.57
CA CYS A 6 -19.44 1.44 -18.16
C CYS A 6 -18.80 0.43 -19.12
N THR A 7 -18.05 0.95 -20.08
CA THR A 7 -17.11 0.23 -20.96
C THR A 7 -15.69 0.76 -20.84
N LYS A 8 -15.51 1.95 -20.25
CA LYS A 8 -14.22 2.58 -19.96
C LYS A 8 -14.27 3.34 -18.64
N GLN A 9 -13.12 3.46 -17.98
CA GLN A 9 -12.96 4.14 -16.70
C GLN A 9 -13.52 5.58 -16.70
N ALA A 10 -13.35 6.32 -17.80
CA ALA A 10 -13.80 7.71 -17.92
C ALA A 10 -15.33 7.92 -17.83
N GLN A 11 -16.13 6.85 -17.86
CA GLN A 11 -17.58 6.91 -17.67
C GLN A 11 -17.99 6.82 -16.19
N CYS A 12 -17.08 6.42 -15.31
CA CYS A 12 -17.33 6.27 -13.90
C CYS A 12 -16.97 7.56 -13.15
N PRO A 13 -17.66 7.86 -12.03
CA PRO A 13 -17.21 8.88 -11.09
C PRO A 13 -15.77 8.63 -10.65
N THR A 14 -15.05 9.68 -10.24
CA THR A 14 -13.64 9.59 -9.82
C THR A 14 -13.40 8.58 -8.69
N THR A 15 -14.38 8.39 -7.81
CA THR A 15 -14.36 7.44 -6.68
C THR A 15 -14.70 6.00 -7.07
N HIS A 16 -14.97 5.75 -8.35
CA HIS A 16 -15.40 4.45 -8.86
C HIS A 16 -14.44 3.96 -9.94
N PHE A 17 -14.40 2.66 -10.17
CA PHE A 17 -13.71 2.03 -11.28
C PHE A 17 -14.67 1.27 -12.17
N CYS A 18 -14.32 1.14 -13.45
CA CYS A 18 -15.10 0.34 -14.38
C CYS A 18 -14.73 -1.14 -14.26
N ASN A 19 -15.61 -1.95 -13.70
CA ASN A 19 -15.43 -3.40 -13.71
C ASN A 19 -15.73 -3.94 -15.11
N ASN A 20 -14.70 -4.29 -15.87
CA ASN A 20 -14.84 -4.79 -17.24
C ASN A 20 -15.63 -6.10 -17.33
N LYS A 21 -15.63 -6.94 -16.27
CA LYS A 21 -16.38 -8.21 -16.23
C LYS A 21 -17.89 -7.94 -16.13
N GLN A 22 -18.29 -6.99 -15.28
CA GLN A 22 -19.70 -6.70 -15.00
C GLN A 22 -20.26 -5.49 -15.77
N ARG A 23 -19.39 -4.70 -16.43
CA ARG A 23 -19.72 -3.46 -17.15
C ARG A 23 -20.48 -2.43 -16.29
N ILE A 24 -20.09 -2.32 -15.03
CA ILE A 24 -20.65 -1.38 -14.05
C ILE A 24 -19.54 -0.61 -13.35
N CYS A 25 -19.87 0.61 -12.94
CA CYS A 25 -19.01 1.39 -12.06
C CYS A 25 -19.13 0.86 -10.63
N MET A 26 -18.04 0.31 -10.11
CA MET A 26 -17.93 -0.14 -8.72
C MET A 26 -17.16 0.89 -7.91
N LEU A 27 -17.48 1.03 -6.61
CA LEU A 27 -16.70 1.88 -5.73
C LEU A 27 -15.26 1.36 -5.66
N LYS A 28 -14.29 2.27 -5.71
CA LYS A 28 -12.89 1.90 -5.52
C LYS A 28 -12.66 1.36 -4.11
N TYR A 29 -11.73 0.43 -4.01
CA TYR A 29 -11.34 -0.21 -2.77
C TYR A 29 -10.46 0.72 -1.94
N ALA A 30 -10.67 0.65 -0.63
CA ALA A 30 -9.88 1.42 0.33
C ALA A 30 -8.46 0.87 0.45
N VAL A 31 -7.55 1.66 1.02
CA VAL A 31 -6.21 1.23 1.44
C VAL A 31 -6.29 -0.12 2.19
N ASN A 32 -5.34 -1.01 1.95
CA ASN A 32 -5.24 -2.36 2.53
C ASN A 32 -6.32 -3.34 2.09
N SER A 33 -7.17 -2.99 1.12
CA SER A 33 -8.09 -3.92 0.49
C SER A 33 -7.38 -4.74 -0.60
N SER A 34 -7.88 -5.94 -0.87
CA SER A 34 -7.39 -6.73 -2.00
C SER A 34 -7.76 -6.10 -3.34
N CYS A 35 -6.86 -6.18 -4.32
CA CYS A 35 -7.05 -5.66 -5.66
C CYS A 35 -6.36 -6.54 -6.70
N GLU A 36 -6.82 -6.50 -7.94
CA GLU A 36 -6.12 -7.11 -9.09
C GLU A 36 -5.40 -6.03 -9.94
N HIS A 37 -5.91 -4.80 -9.95
CA HIS A 37 -5.40 -3.71 -10.79
C HIS A 37 -5.38 -2.35 -10.07
N ASP A 38 -4.44 -1.48 -10.46
CA ASP A 38 -4.29 -0.12 -9.91
C ASP A 38 -5.58 0.71 -9.94
N LEU A 39 -6.40 0.53 -10.98
CA LEU A 39 -7.64 1.30 -11.15
C LEU A 39 -8.71 1.00 -10.10
N GLU A 40 -8.63 -0.17 -9.46
CA GLU A 40 -9.56 -0.63 -8.44
C GLU A 40 -9.40 0.13 -7.13
N CYS A 41 -8.24 0.74 -6.90
CA CYS A 41 -7.87 1.39 -5.65
C CYS A 41 -8.13 2.90 -5.69
N ASP A 42 -8.58 3.49 -4.57
CA ASP A 42 -8.93 4.91 -4.49
C ASP A 42 -7.71 5.84 -4.51
N GLY A 43 -7.21 6.13 -5.71
CA GLY A 43 -6.08 7.04 -5.91
C GLY A 43 -4.71 6.42 -5.61
N GLU A 44 -4.66 5.09 -5.54
CA GLU A 44 -3.59 4.33 -4.90
C GLU A 44 -3.23 3.12 -5.74
N LYS A 45 -2.01 2.60 -5.63
CA LYS A 45 -1.56 1.50 -6.51
C LYS A 45 -1.95 0.15 -5.96
N CYS A 46 -2.24 -0.79 -6.85
CA CYS A 46 -2.35 -2.18 -6.50
C CYS A 46 -0.95 -2.79 -6.47
N PHE A 47 -0.48 -3.17 -5.29
CA PHE A 47 0.86 -3.70 -5.12
C PHE A 47 0.83 -4.96 -4.24
N TYR A 48 1.34 -6.08 -4.78
CA TYR A 48 1.15 -7.41 -4.20
C TYR A 48 -0.32 -7.69 -3.84
N ASP A 49 -1.21 -7.44 -4.79
CA ASP A 49 -2.65 -7.69 -4.67
C ASP A 49 -3.35 -6.90 -3.54
N ILE A 50 -2.72 -5.81 -3.06
CA ILE A 50 -3.25 -4.94 -2.01
C ILE A 50 -3.18 -3.47 -2.45
N CYS A 51 -4.25 -2.72 -2.21
CA CYS A 51 -4.27 -1.27 -2.42
C CYS A 51 -3.35 -0.57 -1.43
N ARG A 52 -2.33 0.14 -1.93
CA ARG A 52 -1.33 0.83 -1.12
C ARG A 52 -1.33 2.33 -1.34
N GLN A 53 -1.30 3.06 -0.23
CA GLN A 53 -1.19 4.50 -0.23
C GLN A 53 0.05 4.98 -0.97
N LEU A 54 -0.12 5.91 -1.90
CA LEU A 54 0.99 6.58 -2.56
C LEU A 54 1.64 7.59 -1.62
N CYS A 55 2.94 7.76 -1.76
CA CYS A 55 3.71 8.67 -0.93
C CYS A 55 4.78 9.39 -1.74
N VAL A 56 5.08 10.62 -1.35
CA VAL A 56 6.24 11.40 -1.82
C VAL A 56 7.35 11.36 -0.78
N SER A 57 6.98 11.26 0.49
CA SER A 57 7.89 11.21 1.63
C SER A 57 7.36 10.35 2.76
N ASP A 58 8.22 10.00 3.73
CA ASP A 58 7.84 9.22 4.92
C ASP A 58 6.74 9.90 5.76
N ASN A 59 6.59 11.22 5.65
CA ASN A 59 5.54 11.96 6.34
C ASN A 59 4.14 11.53 5.87
N ASP A 60 4.00 11.12 4.60
CA ASP A 60 2.72 10.67 4.04
C ASP A 60 2.29 9.32 4.64
N CYS A 61 3.26 8.53 5.12
CA CYS A 61 3.07 7.20 5.71
C CYS A 61 3.09 7.20 7.24
N SER A 62 3.16 8.38 7.86
CA SER A 62 3.33 8.50 9.32
C SER A 62 2.11 8.00 10.10
N LEU A 63 0.90 8.11 9.52
CA LEU A 63 -0.33 7.60 10.14
C LEU A 63 -0.36 6.07 10.23
N THR A 64 0.28 5.38 9.28
CA THR A 64 0.31 3.91 9.21
C THR A 64 1.56 3.31 9.85
N LYS A 65 2.46 4.13 10.43
CA LYS A 65 3.79 3.72 10.94
C LYS A 65 4.65 3.03 9.86
N GLU A 66 4.37 3.34 8.60
CA GLU A 66 5.08 2.83 7.43
C GLU A 66 6.14 3.83 6.96
N TYR A 67 6.93 3.47 5.95
CA TYR A 67 7.83 4.40 5.26
C TYR A 67 7.46 4.49 3.79
N CYS A 68 7.90 5.56 3.15
CA CYS A 68 7.69 5.76 1.73
C CYS A 68 8.74 5.00 0.93
N SER A 69 8.30 3.95 0.23
CA SER A 69 9.19 3.15 -0.61
C SER A 69 9.69 3.95 -1.83
N ILE A 70 10.77 3.47 -2.46
CA ILE A 70 11.27 4.04 -3.73
C ILE A 70 10.24 3.98 -4.86
N SER A 71 9.33 3.02 -4.77
CA SER A 71 8.21 2.85 -5.70
C SER A 71 7.03 3.75 -5.35
N LYS A 72 7.23 4.69 -4.41
CA LYS A 72 6.28 5.74 -4.00
C LYS A 72 4.99 5.20 -3.39
N TYR A 73 5.09 4.15 -2.57
CA TYR A 73 3.98 3.67 -1.76
C TYR A 73 4.39 3.41 -0.30
N CYS A 74 3.45 3.61 0.62
CA CYS A 74 3.60 3.30 2.04
C CYS A 74 3.67 1.80 2.24
N THR A 75 4.74 1.38 2.91
CA THR A 75 4.99 -0.04 3.17
C THR A 75 5.57 -0.23 4.55
N ALA A 76 5.22 -1.36 5.17
CA ALA A 76 5.74 -1.75 6.46
C ALA A 76 7.26 -1.72 6.46
N LYS A 77 7.86 -1.26 7.56
CA LYS A 77 9.29 -1.40 7.79
C LYS A 77 9.63 -2.89 7.86
N TYR A 78 10.07 -3.47 6.75
CA TYR A 78 10.56 -4.84 6.74
C TYR A 78 11.90 -4.89 7.48
N CYS A 79 11.94 -5.64 8.58
CA CYS A 79 13.19 -6.12 9.14
C CYS A 79 13.79 -7.14 8.16
N GLY A 80 14.52 -6.62 7.17
CA GLY A 80 15.06 -7.45 6.10
C GLY A 80 15.58 -6.62 4.95
N MET A 81 14.83 -5.65 4.43
CA MET A 81 15.30 -4.81 3.33
C MET A 81 15.29 -3.34 3.69
N CYS A 82 16.43 -2.68 3.54
CA CYS A 82 16.60 -1.27 3.83
C CYS A 82 17.38 -0.59 2.70
N LEU A 83 17.27 0.73 2.59
CA LEU A 83 18.11 1.54 1.70
C LEU A 83 18.88 2.61 2.48
N ARG A 84 18.36 2.98 3.65
CA ARG A 84 18.91 3.97 4.57
C ARG A 84 18.58 3.55 6.00
N ASP A 85 19.38 4.02 6.95
CA ASP A 85 19.24 3.69 8.37
C ASP A 85 17.83 3.97 8.93
N ALA A 86 17.16 5.02 8.43
CA ALA A 86 15.80 5.38 8.82
C ALA A 86 14.73 4.28 8.56
N HIS A 87 15.01 3.35 7.65
CA HIS A 87 14.12 2.24 7.32
C HIS A 87 14.15 1.13 8.39
N CYS A 88 15.18 1.13 9.25
CA CYS A 88 15.33 0.16 10.32
C CYS A 88 14.78 0.75 11.62
N ALA A 89 13.97 -0.02 12.36
CA ALA A 89 13.31 0.47 13.57
C ALA A 89 14.28 0.92 14.67
N ASN A 90 15.48 0.32 14.75
CA ASN A 90 16.51 0.61 15.76
C ASN A 90 17.95 0.34 15.27
N ASN A 91 18.20 0.24 13.96
CA ASN A 91 19.50 -0.26 13.44
C ASN A 91 19.99 0.50 12.21
N ARG A 92 21.20 0.17 11.75
CA ARG A 92 21.74 0.67 10.49
C ARG A 92 21.36 -0.23 9.32
N CYS A 93 21.30 0.39 8.16
CA CYS A 93 21.15 -0.29 6.90
C CYS A 93 22.52 -0.64 6.33
N HIS A 94 22.79 -1.92 6.13
CA HIS A 94 24.06 -2.41 5.61
C HIS A 94 23.80 -3.45 4.51
N PHE A 95 24.36 -3.23 3.31
CA PHE A 95 24.12 -4.09 2.13
C PHE A 95 22.65 -4.42 1.88
N PHE A 96 21.78 -3.40 1.95
CA PHE A 96 20.34 -3.54 1.80
C PHE A 96 19.62 -4.32 2.90
N HIS A 97 20.29 -4.66 4.01
CA HIS A 97 19.69 -5.36 5.14
C HIS A 97 19.84 -4.57 6.44
N CYS A 98 18.79 -4.57 7.28
CA CYS A 98 18.91 -4.04 8.64
C CYS A 98 19.77 -5.00 9.47
N THR A 99 20.82 -4.49 10.12
CA THR A 99 21.87 -5.30 10.77
C THR A 99 21.49 -5.97 12.10
N SER A 100 20.21 -6.24 12.39
CA SER A 100 19.81 -6.83 13.67
C SER A 100 19.33 -8.26 13.55
N THR A 101 19.76 -9.05 14.54
CA THR A 101 19.40 -10.44 14.82
C THR A 101 18.01 -10.63 15.45
N ASP A 102 17.25 -9.55 15.72
CA ASP A 102 15.92 -9.60 16.36
C ASP A 102 14.76 -9.25 15.39
N CYS A 103 14.80 -9.80 14.18
CA CYS A 103 13.69 -9.67 13.23
C CYS A 103 12.41 -10.41 13.70
N THR A 104 12.55 -11.36 14.62
CA THR A 104 11.45 -12.16 15.18
C THR A 104 10.53 -11.31 16.06
N THR A 105 11.10 -10.42 16.86
CA THR A 105 10.36 -9.64 17.87
C THR A 105 9.60 -8.46 17.26
N ALA A 106 10.05 -7.92 16.13
CA ALA A 106 9.36 -6.82 15.43
C ALA A 106 8.07 -7.28 14.73
N LEU A 107 8.06 -8.48 14.16
CA LEU A 107 6.86 -9.08 13.58
C LEU A 107 5.86 -9.49 14.68
N GLU A 108 6.37 -10.01 15.81
CA GLU A 108 5.55 -10.31 16.99
C GLU A 108 5.00 -9.06 17.69
N ALA A 109 5.72 -7.94 17.68
CA ALA A 109 5.23 -6.67 18.25
C ALA A 109 4.10 -6.06 17.42
N ILE A 110 4.09 -6.25 16.10
CA ILE A 110 2.98 -5.84 15.22
C ILE A 110 1.76 -6.76 15.46
N ASN A 111 1.98 -8.07 15.60
CA ASN A 111 0.89 -9.03 15.86
C ASN A 111 0.35 -9.01 17.30
N LYS A 112 1.02 -8.38 18.26
CA LYS A 112 0.57 -8.24 19.66
C LYS A 112 -0.17 -6.94 19.98
N GLN A 113 -0.41 -6.07 18.99
CA GLN A 113 -1.25 -4.86 19.16
C GLN A 113 -2.69 -5.02 18.65
N THR A 114 -3.12 -6.27 18.40
CA THR A 114 -4.55 -6.63 18.21
C THR A 114 -5.10 -7.15 19.53
#